data_AF-A0A2V9Q3U6-F1
#
_entry.id   AF-A0A2V9Q3U6-F1
#
_cell.length_a   1.000
_cell.length_b   1.000
_cell.length_c   1.000
_cell.angle_alpha   90.00
_cell.angle_beta   90.00
_cell.angle_gamma   90.00
#
_symmetry.space_group_name_H-M   'P 1'
#
loop_
_entity.id
_entity.type
_entity.pdbx_description
1 polymer ?
#
loop_
_entity_poly.entity_id
_entity_poly.type
_entity_poly.pdbx_seq_one_letter_code
_entity_poly.pdbx_strand_id
1 'polypeptide(L)'
;MNKSVGFRQVNRIAMLLVSLPWLVAQSASQSPQATPTHLRYKLIDLGTLGGPNSSEFAAPLINKRGEVTGAADTAEADPNAPNCYEPDCFVTHTYRWRKGVFADLGTLAGGFGSEGNGINDNGQIAGQSLNGQIDPLLGTPEGIAVLWQSDGQIVDLGTLGGNESLAATVNNRGQVVGGAANSIPDTFPGPLGFWGTQTRAFLWEKGVMRDLGD
;
A
#
# COMPACT_ATOMS: atom_id res chain seq x y z
N MET A 1 -81.17 -51.73 -31.65
CA MET A 1 -80.02 -51.14 -30.93
C MET A 1 -78.80 -51.20 -31.83
N ASN A 2 -78.34 -50.07 -32.36
CA ASN A 2 -76.92 -49.79 -32.62
C ASN A 2 -76.77 -48.35 -33.09
N LYS A 3 -75.96 -47.56 -32.39
CA LYS A 3 -75.54 -46.20 -32.75
C LYS A 3 -74.29 -46.30 -33.63
N SER A 4 -74.17 -45.42 -34.62
CA SER A 4 -72.89 -44.79 -35.00
C SER A 4 -73.16 -43.55 -35.87
N VAL A 5 -72.27 -42.58 -35.72
CA VAL A 5 -72.36 -41.18 -36.16
C VAL A 5 -71.48 -40.97 -37.40
N GLY A 6 -71.85 -40.04 -38.29
CA GLY A 6 -71.05 -39.63 -39.45
C GLY A 6 -71.11 -38.12 -39.71
N PHE A 7 -69.94 -37.52 -39.91
CA PHE A 7 -69.58 -36.09 -39.94
C PHE A 7 -70.18 -35.28 -41.10
N ARG A 8 -70.33 -33.95 -40.91
CA ARG A 8 -70.65 -32.95 -41.96
C ARG A 8 -69.41 -32.08 -42.26
N GLN A 9 -69.15 -31.82 -43.55
CA GLN A 9 -68.25 -30.77 -44.04
C GLN A 9 -69.05 -29.56 -44.53
N VAL A 10 -68.55 -28.35 -44.30
CA VAL A 10 -68.90 -27.15 -45.09
C VAL A 10 -67.64 -26.28 -45.24
N ASN A 11 -67.21 -26.03 -46.48
CA ASN A 11 -66.14 -25.11 -46.84
C ASN A 11 -66.64 -23.66 -46.90
N ARG A 12 -65.83 -22.70 -46.42
CA ARG A 12 -66.00 -21.25 -46.62
C ARG A 12 -64.81 -20.71 -47.41
N ILE A 13 -65.08 -19.88 -48.43
CA ILE A 13 -64.09 -19.10 -49.19
C ILE A 13 -64.10 -17.67 -48.63
N ALA A 14 -62.93 -17.11 -48.30
CA ALA A 14 -62.74 -15.74 -47.83
C ALA A 14 -61.96 -14.91 -48.88
N MET A 15 -62.42 -13.69 -49.14
CA MET A 15 -61.80 -12.70 -50.03
C MET A 15 -60.70 -11.87 -49.33
N LEU A 16 -59.67 -11.51 -50.09
CA LEU A 16 -58.51 -10.72 -49.71
C LEU A 16 -58.81 -9.23 -49.47
N LEU A 17 -58.09 -8.63 -48.51
CA LEU A 17 -57.87 -7.18 -48.39
C LEU A 17 -56.38 -6.88 -48.54
N VAL A 18 -56.05 -5.92 -49.41
CA VAL A 18 -54.68 -5.45 -49.72
C VAL A 18 -54.30 -4.32 -48.76
N SER A 19 -53.08 -4.35 -48.21
CA SER A 19 -52.49 -3.21 -47.49
C SER A 19 -51.10 -2.90 -48.05
N LEU A 20 -50.83 -1.63 -48.36
CA LEU A 20 -49.56 -1.12 -48.86
C LEU A 20 -48.67 -0.69 -47.67
N PRO A 21 -47.42 -1.17 -47.54
CA PRO A 21 -46.53 -0.71 -46.49
C PRO A 21 -45.94 0.66 -46.79
N TRP A 22 -45.95 1.55 -45.80
CA TRP A 22 -45.20 2.80 -45.79
C TRP A 22 -43.70 2.50 -45.65
N LEU A 23 -42.86 2.96 -46.57
CA LEU A 23 -41.40 3.00 -46.36
C LEU A 23 -41.04 4.24 -45.55
N VAL A 24 -40.56 4.06 -44.33
CA VAL A 24 -39.80 5.07 -43.60
C VAL A 24 -38.32 4.81 -43.86
N ALA A 25 -37.66 5.66 -44.65
CA ALA A 25 -36.21 5.64 -44.76
C ALA A 25 -35.62 6.32 -43.52
N GLN A 26 -35.10 5.54 -42.57
CA GLN A 26 -34.24 6.08 -41.51
C GLN A 26 -32.83 6.31 -42.07
N SER A 27 -32.48 7.56 -42.34
CA SER A 27 -31.08 7.95 -42.46
C SER A 27 -30.50 8.07 -41.04
N ALA A 28 -30.04 6.94 -40.48
CA ALA A 28 -29.16 6.97 -39.32
C ALA A 28 -27.78 7.40 -39.79
N SER A 29 -27.44 8.68 -39.60
CA SER A 29 -26.06 9.13 -39.61
C SER A 29 -25.35 8.50 -38.40
N GLN A 30 -24.79 7.31 -38.61
CA GLN A 30 -23.85 6.72 -37.66
C GLN A 30 -22.66 7.65 -37.57
N SER A 31 -22.55 8.37 -36.46
CA SER A 31 -21.30 9.02 -36.08
C SER A 31 -20.24 7.91 -36.00
N PRO A 32 -19.01 8.11 -36.53
CA PRO A 32 -17.96 7.09 -36.41
C PRO A 32 -17.78 6.77 -34.92
N GLN A 33 -18.09 5.54 -34.52
CA GLN A 33 -17.78 5.08 -33.16
C GLN A 33 -16.27 5.16 -33.00
N ALA A 34 -15.79 6.11 -32.19
CA ALA A 34 -14.42 6.12 -31.74
C ALA A 34 -14.13 4.76 -31.10
N THR A 35 -13.22 4.00 -31.68
CA THR A 35 -12.79 2.73 -31.11
C THR A 35 -12.22 3.03 -29.72
N PRO A 36 -12.73 2.43 -28.63
CA PRO A 36 -12.18 2.69 -27.31
C PRO A 36 -10.71 2.30 -27.30
N THR A 37 -9.81 3.27 -27.15
CA THR A 37 -8.40 2.97 -26.92
C THR A 37 -8.27 2.36 -25.53
N HIS A 38 -8.11 1.04 -25.46
CA HIS A 38 -7.84 0.36 -24.20
C HIS A 38 -6.47 0.77 -23.67
N LEU A 39 -6.42 1.20 -22.41
CA LEU A 39 -5.17 1.40 -21.68
C LEU A 39 -4.39 0.08 -21.65
N ARG A 40 -3.14 0.11 -22.13
CA ARG A 40 -2.23 -1.03 -22.02
C ARG A 40 -1.42 -0.87 -20.74
N TYR A 41 -1.47 -1.88 -19.88
CA TYR A 41 -0.69 -1.95 -18.64
C TYR A 41 0.11 -3.25 -18.62
N LYS A 42 1.18 -3.27 -17.82
CA LYS A 42 1.94 -4.48 -17.50
C LYS A 42 1.89 -4.65 -15.98
N LEU A 43 1.38 -5.78 -15.51
CA LEU A 43 1.50 -6.17 -14.12
C LEU A 43 2.96 -6.55 -13.84
N ILE A 44 3.54 -5.95 -12.81
CA ILE A 44 4.85 -6.33 -12.27
C ILE A 44 4.56 -6.80 -10.86
N ASP A 45 4.79 -8.09 -10.62
CA ASP A 45 4.86 -8.64 -9.27
C ASP A 45 6.26 -8.36 -8.71
N LEU A 46 6.32 -7.75 -7.53
CA LEU A 46 7.58 -7.40 -6.87
C LEU A 46 8.13 -8.57 -6.05
N GLY A 47 7.25 -9.45 -5.57
CA GLY A 47 7.59 -10.58 -4.70
C GLY A 47 7.85 -10.20 -3.23
N THR A 48 8.41 -11.16 -2.50
CA THR A 48 8.78 -11.06 -1.07
C THR A 48 10.28 -11.31 -0.90
N LEU A 49 10.81 -11.24 0.32
CA LEU A 49 12.19 -11.62 0.66
C LEU A 49 12.32 -13.11 1.01
N GLY A 50 11.41 -13.94 0.49
CA GLY A 50 11.33 -15.38 0.73
C GLY A 50 10.29 -15.79 1.77
N GLY A 51 9.70 -14.82 2.47
CA GLY A 51 8.57 -15.01 3.38
C GLY A 51 7.21 -14.98 2.67
N PRO A 52 6.12 -15.13 3.44
CA PRO A 52 4.78 -15.29 2.91
C PRO A 52 4.17 -13.99 2.37
N ASN A 53 4.48 -12.82 2.94
CA ASN A 53 3.82 -11.57 2.61
C ASN A 53 4.78 -10.43 2.21
N SER A 54 4.18 -9.40 1.60
CA SER A 54 4.77 -8.09 1.42
C SER A 54 3.68 -7.05 1.66
N SER A 55 4.03 -5.97 2.33
CA SER A 55 3.12 -4.91 2.73
C SER A 55 3.60 -3.54 2.23
N GLU A 56 2.65 -2.63 2.15
CA GLU A 56 2.83 -1.27 1.66
C GLU A 56 2.07 -0.31 2.57
N PHE A 57 2.78 0.44 3.41
CA PHE A 57 2.20 1.54 4.22
C PHE A 57 2.32 2.89 3.49
N ALA A 58 1.42 3.83 3.79
CA ALA A 58 0.99 4.91 2.89
C ALA A 58 2.07 5.84 2.26
N ALA A 59 2.02 5.94 0.91
CA ALA A 59 2.29 7.06 -0.05
C ALA A 59 3.59 7.92 -0.07
N PRO A 60 4.12 8.27 -1.28
CA PRO A 60 4.26 7.44 -2.46
C PRO A 60 5.44 6.48 -2.26
N LEU A 61 5.14 5.20 -2.42
CA LEU A 61 6.12 4.13 -2.39
C LEU A 61 6.87 3.97 -3.72
N ILE A 62 6.53 4.78 -4.73
CA ILE A 62 7.17 4.82 -6.04
C ILE A 62 7.63 6.23 -6.40
N ASN A 63 8.88 6.37 -6.87
CA ASN A 63 9.40 7.66 -7.34
C ASN A 63 9.35 7.80 -8.87
N LYS A 64 9.72 8.98 -9.40
CA LYS A 64 9.67 9.25 -10.86
C LYS A 64 10.65 8.40 -11.69
N ARG A 65 11.57 7.69 -11.04
CA ARG A 65 12.52 6.77 -11.68
C ARG A 65 11.99 5.35 -11.73
N GLY A 66 10.78 5.11 -11.21
CA GLY A 66 10.16 3.78 -11.11
C GLY A 66 10.82 2.90 -10.05
N GLU A 67 11.47 3.50 -9.05
CA GLU A 67 11.95 2.78 -7.88
C GLU A 67 10.80 2.63 -6.89
N VAL A 68 10.61 1.42 -6.36
CA VAL A 68 9.55 1.10 -5.40
C VAL A 68 10.16 0.73 -4.05
N THR A 69 9.50 1.08 -2.96
CA THR A 69 9.83 0.67 -1.59
C THR A 69 8.60 0.09 -0.91
N GLY A 70 8.80 -0.61 0.20
CA GLY A 70 7.74 -1.16 1.04
C GLY A 70 8.36 -2.08 2.08
N ALA A 71 7.57 -2.98 2.67
CA ALA A 71 8.02 -4.02 3.57
C ALA A 71 7.78 -5.40 2.94
N ALA A 72 8.68 -6.34 3.21
CA ALA A 72 8.56 -7.71 2.73
C ALA A 72 9.11 -8.71 3.74
N ASP A 73 8.39 -9.82 3.91
CA ASP A 73 8.80 -10.86 4.82
C ASP A 73 9.97 -11.64 4.25
N THR A 74 10.91 -11.95 5.13
CA THR A 74 11.93 -12.95 4.90
C THR A 74 11.40 -14.34 5.28
N ALA A 75 12.17 -15.39 5.01
CA ALA A 75 11.85 -16.74 5.45
C ALA A 75 12.12 -16.99 6.95
N GLU A 76 12.71 -16.01 7.65
CA GLU A 76 13.11 -16.14 9.05
C GLU A 76 11.98 -15.75 10.01
N ALA A 77 11.89 -16.43 11.15
CA ALA A 77 10.91 -16.12 12.20
C ALA A 77 11.45 -15.02 13.12
N ASP A 78 10.58 -14.06 13.49
CA ASP A 78 10.91 -12.98 14.44
C ASP A 78 11.16 -13.58 15.84
N PRO A 79 12.35 -13.38 16.44
CA PRO A 79 12.67 -13.93 17.75
C PRO A 79 11.93 -13.24 18.92
N ASN A 80 11.23 -12.13 18.68
CA ASN A 80 10.52 -11.37 19.73
C ASN A 80 9.11 -11.90 20.04
N ALA A 81 8.73 -13.06 19.51
CA ALA A 81 7.43 -13.67 19.78
C ALA A 81 7.12 -13.74 21.29
N PRO A 82 5.91 -13.34 21.73
CA PRO A 82 4.74 -12.96 20.92
C PRO A 82 4.67 -11.46 20.53
N ASN A 83 5.67 -10.66 20.89
CA ASN A 83 5.71 -9.21 20.67
C ASN A 83 6.48 -8.85 19.38
N CYS A 84 6.18 -9.55 18.29
CA CYS A 84 6.83 -9.38 16.99
C CYS A 84 6.55 -8.02 16.37
N TYR A 85 7.36 -7.61 15.39
CA TYR A 85 7.12 -6.38 14.62
C TYR A 85 5.81 -6.48 13.81
N GLU A 86 5.68 -7.54 13.01
CA GLU A 86 4.46 -7.85 12.27
C GLU A 86 3.62 -8.92 12.99
N PRO A 87 2.28 -8.91 12.84
CA PRO A 87 1.38 -9.87 13.51
C PRO A 87 1.60 -11.34 13.15
N ASP A 88 2.25 -11.63 12.01
CA ASP A 88 2.56 -12.99 11.57
C ASP A 88 3.92 -13.52 12.05
N CYS A 89 4.68 -12.68 12.78
CA CYS A 89 5.97 -13.03 13.39
C CYS A 89 7.03 -13.52 12.40
N PHE A 90 7.03 -13.01 11.17
CA PHE A 90 8.20 -13.11 10.29
C PHE A 90 9.12 -11.90 10.49
N VAL A 91 10.41 -12.11 10.24
CA VAL A 91 11.36 -11.00 10.10
C VAL A 91 10.99 -10.27 8.81
N THR A 92 10.65 -9.00 8.92
CA THR A 92 10.18 -8.17 7.81
C THR A 92 11.15 -7.04 7.58
N HIS A 93 11.62 -6.86 6.35
CA HIS A 93 12.54 -5.78 6.01
C HIS A 93 11.97 -4.85 4.96
N THR A 94 12.42 -3.60 5.03
CA THR A 94 12.26 -2.65 3.95
C THR A 94 13.01 -3.13 2.71
N TYR A 95 12.36 -3.05 1.55
CA TYR A 95 13.00 -3.38 0.27
C TYR A 95 13.13 -2.16 -0.63
N ARG A 96 14.02 -2.26 -1.63
CA ARG A 96 14.03 -1.40 -2.82
C ARG A 96 13.93 -2.23 -4.08
N TRP A 97 12.89 -1.99 -4.86
CA TRP A 97 12.80 -2.50 -6.22
C TRP A 97 13.27 -1.44 -7.23
N ARG A 98 14.17 -1.83 -8.13
CA ARG A 98 14.65 -0.97 -9.23
C ARG A 98 15.01 -1.78 -10.44
N LYS A 99 14.35 -1.53 -11.58
CA LYS A 99 14.69 -2.15 -12.89
C LYS A 99 14.80 -3.68 -12.82
N GLY A 100 13.90 -4.32 -12.06
CA GLY A 100 13.87 -5.78 -11.89
C GLY A 100 14.80 -6.33 -10.81
N VAL A 101 15.53 -5.48 -10.09
CA VAL A 101 16.33 -5.87 -8.91
C VAL A 101 15.49 -5.59 -7.66
N PHE A 102 15.25 -6.61 -6.84
CA PHE A 102 14.59 -6.52 -5.55
C PHE A 102 15.66 -6.64 -4.47
N ALA A 103 16.00 -5.53 -3.81
CA ALA A 103 17.08 -5.46 -2.83
C ALA A 103 16.52 -5.33 -1.42
N ASP A 104 16.99 -6.18 -0.51
CA ASP A 104 16.78 -6.04 0.92
C ASP A 104 17.59 -4.86 1.47
N LEU A 105 16.96 -3.99 2.26
CA LEU A 105 17.61 -2.86 2.92
C LEU A 105 17.82 -3.07 4.44
N GLY A 106 17.33 -4.18 4.98
CA GLY A 106 17.55 -4.60 6.37
C GLY A 106 17.02 -3.65 7.43
N THR A 107 17.66 -3.70 8.60
CA THR A 107 17.28 -3.00 9.82
C THR A 107 18.49 -2.31 10.45
N LEU A 108 18.27 -1.42 11.41
CA LEU A 108 19.30 -1.02 12.37
C LEU A 108 19.82 -2.25 13.12
N ALA A 109 21.07 -2.18 13.57
CA ALA A 109 21.76 -3.31 14.17
C ALA A 109 20.97 -3.93 15.33
N GLY A 110 20.68 -5.23 15.23
CA GLY A 110 19.94 -5.99 16.25
C GLY A 110 18.42 -5.96 16.09
N GLY A 111 17.86 -5.16 15.19
CA GLY A 111 16.44 -5.15 14.87
C GLY A 111 16.02 -6.27 13.91
N PHE A 112 14.74 -6.67 14.00
CA PHE A 112 14.16 -7.76 13.19
C PHE A 112 12.96 -7.31 12.34
N GLY A 113 12.71 -6.00 12.28
CA GLY A 113 11.59 -5.39 11.58
C GLY A 113 11.97 -4.02 11.02
N SER A 114 11.59 -3.74 9.78
CA SER A 114 11.63 -2.38 9.23
C SER A 114 10.61 -2.19 8.10
N GLU A 115 10.19 -0.94 7.92
CA GLU A 115 9.27 -0.53 6.87
C GLU A 115 9.64 0.83 6.26
N GLY A 116 9.60 0.91 4.93
CA GLY A 116 9.80 2.14 4.17
C GLY A 116 8.47 2.80 3.83
N ASN A 117 8.24 4.01 4.36
CA ASN A 117 6.98 4.76 4.24
C ASN A 117 6.96 5.73 3.04
N GLY A 118 8.11 6.20 2.57
CA GLY A 118 8.14 7.11 1.44
C GLY A 118 9.49 7.22 0.76
N ILE A 119 9.49 7.33 -0.57
CA ILE A 119 10.70 7.43 -1.39
C ILE A 119 10.74 8.75 -2.17
N ASN A 120 11.90 9.41 -2.19
CA ASN A 120 12.12 10.61 -3.01
C ASN A 120 12.78 10.31 -4.37
N ASP A 121 12.86 11.31 -5.25
CA ASP A 121 13.49 11.17 -6.57
C ASP A 121 15.02 11.03 -6.51
N ASN A 122 15.65 11.12 -5.34
CA ASN A 122 17.05 10.76 -5.12
C ASN A 122 17.21 9.29 -4.72
N GLY A 123 16.11 8.58 -4.43
CA GLY A 123 16.10 7.17 -4.03
C GLY A 123 16.34 6.98 -2.53
N GLN A 124 16.24 8.06 -1.76
CA GLN A 124 16.24 7.99 -0.30
C GLN A 124 14.85 7.55 0.16
N ILE A 125 14.81 6.67 1.15
CA ILE A 125 13.58 6.11 1.71
C ILE A 125 13.49 6.52 3.17
N ALA A 126 12.40 7.19 3.56
CA ALA A 126 12.06 7.44 4.95
C ALA A 126 11.17 6.31 5.47
N GLY A 127 11.35 5.91 6.71
CA GLY A 127 10.46 4.96 7.36
C GLY A 127 10.84 4.66 8.81
N GLN A 128 10.61 3.43 9.24
CA GLN A 128 10.88 2.97 10.60
C GLN A 128 11.72 1.69 10.58
N SER A 129 12.64 1.56 11.53
CA SER A 129 13.39 0.32 11.76
C SER A 129 13.46 0.04 13.25
N LEU A 130 13.34 -1.24 13.60
CA LEU A 130 13.69 -1.70 14.94
C LEU A 130 15.19 -1.53 15.19
N ASN A 131 15.56 -1.17 16.43
CA ASN A 131 16.95 -0.92 16.86
C ASN A 131 17.54 -2.03 17.77
N GLY A 132 16.80 -3.13 17.97
CA GLY A 132 17.17 -4.25 18.82
C GLY A 132 17.00 -4.01 20.34
N GLN A 133 16.40 -2.90 20.75
CA GLN A 133 15.99 -2.64 22.13
C GLN A 133 14.50 -2.95 22.33
N ILE A 134 14.10 -3.02 23.61
CA ILE A 134 12.71 -3.18 24.02
C ILE A 134 12.27 -1.89 24.72
N ASP A 135 11.15 -1.31 24.29
CA ASP A 135 10.54 -0.16 24.91
C ASP A 135 10.15 -0.53 26.37
N PRO A 136 10.71 0.15 27.38
CA PRO A 136 10.46 -0.17 28.79
C PRO A 136 9.04 0.18 29.27
N LEU A 137 8.31 1.02 28.55
CA LEU A 137 6.92 1.40 28.82
C LEU A 137 5.94 0.42 28.19
N LEU A 138 6.25 -0.11 27.00
CA LEU A 138 5.35 -0.97 26.22
C LEU A 138 5.68 -2.47 26.33
N GLY A 139 6.93 -2.83 26.57
CA GLY A 139 7.42 -4.21 26.55
C GLY A 139 7.53 -4.82 25.15
N THR A 140 7.52 -3.99 24.10
CA THR A 140 7.65 -4.36 22.68
C THR A 140 8.95 -3.82 22.10
N PRO A 141 9.48 -4.38 21.00
CA PRO A 141 10.67 -3.83 20.34
C PRO A 141 10.53 -2.35 19.96
N GLU A 142 11.60 -1.56 20.14
CA GLU A 142 11.59 -0.11 19.85
C GLU A 142 11.69 0.18 18.35
N GLY A 143 10.77 0.99 17.82
CA GLY A 143 10.77 1.45 16.44
C GLY A 143 11.34 2.86 16.27
N ILE A 144 12.38 3.00 15.46
CA ILE A 144 13.10 4.27 15.27
C ILE A 144 12.93 4.79 13.84
N ALA A 145 12.70 6.09 13.71
CA ALA A 145 12.66 6.80 12.45
C ALA A 145 14.03 6.71 11.77
N VAL A 146 14.03 6.25 10.53
CA VAL A 146 15.27 6.08 9.75
C VAL A 146 15.15 6.68 8.36
N LEU A 147 16.31 6.96 7.77
CA LEU A 147 16.48 7.32 6.37
C LEU A 147 17.45 6.33 5.72
N TRP A 148 16.96 5.46 4.84
CA TRP A 148 17.81 4.67 3.96
C TRP A 148 18.31 5.53 2.82
N GLN A 149 19.63 5.61 2.69
CA GLN A 149 20.31 6.30 1.62
C GLN A 149 20.29 5.46 0.32
N SER A 150 20.60 6.11 -0.80
CA SER A 150 20.61 5.44 -2.11
C SER A 150 21.63 4.31 -2.22
N ASP A 151 22.68 4.31 -1.40
CA ASP A 151 23.71 3.27 -1.31
C ASP A 151 23.37 2.14 -0.32
N GLY A 152 22.22 2.23 0.37
CA GLY A 152 21.77 1.24 1.35
C GLY A 152 22.17 1.55 2.79
N GLN A 153 22.93 2.62 3.06
CA GLN A 153 23.21 3.04 4.43
C GLN A 153 21.93 3.45 5.15
N ILE A 154 21.74 2.95 6.37
CA ILE A 154 20.63 3.34 7.25
C ILE A 154 21.10 4.45 8.18
N VAL A 155 20.42 5.59 8.13
CA VAL A 155 20.65 6.71 9.06
C VAL A 155 19.56 6.70 10.11
N ASP A 156 19.95 6.49 11.36
CA ASP A 156 19.09 6.71 12.53
C ASP A 156 18.83 8.21 12.71
N LEU A 157 17.56 8.61 12.75
CA LEU A 157 17.14 10.00 12.91
C LEU A 157 16.96 10.40 14.39
N GLY A 158 16.88 9.43 15.29
CA GLY A 158 16.67 9.58 16.72
C GLY A 158 15.21 9.84 17.11
N THR A 159 15.03 10.18 18.39
CA THR A 159 13.74 10.57 18.98
C THR A 159 13.84 11.98 19.60
N LEU A 160 12.76 12.49 20.21
CA LEU A 160 12.75 13.73 20.97
C LEU A 160 12.96 13.50 22.48
N GLY A 161 13.60 12.37 22.84
CA GLY A 161 13.89 11.97 24.21
C GLY A 161 13.00 10.87 24.77
N GLY A 162 12.03 10.37 23.99
CA GLY A 162 11.30 9.12 24.26
C GLY A 162 11.93 7.92 23.55
N ASN A 163 11.21 6.80 23.50
CA ASN A 163 11.69 5.51 22.96
C ASN A 163 11.36 5.26 21.49
N GLU A 164 10.41 6.00 20.92
CA GLU A 164 9.81 5.66 19.63
C GLU A 164 9.83 6.84 18.66
N SER A 165 9.95 6.54 17.38
CA SER A 165 9.78 7.53 16.31
C SER A 165 9.46 6.86 14.97
N LEU A 166 8.83 7.61 14.07
CA LEU A 166 8.46 7.16 12.74
C LEU A 166 8.67 8.30 11.74
N ALA A 167 9.45 8.03 10.69
CA ALA A 167 9.54 8.93 9.55
C ALA A 167 8.40 8.64 8.58
N ALA A 168 7.57 9.64 8.31
CA ALA A 168 6.39 9.50 7.45
C ALA A 168 6.75 9.70 5.97
N THR A 169 7.66 10.63 5.66
CA THR A 169 8.04 10.90 4.27
C THR A 169 9.35 11.67 4.17
N VAL A 170 9.92 11.69 2.96
CA VAL A 170 11.13 12.45 2.61
C VAL A 170 10.94 13.21 1.30
N ASN A 171 11.41 14.45 1.24
CA ASN A 171 11.38 15.24 0.00
C ASN A 171 12.72 15.18 -0.77
N ASN A 172 12.77 15.72 -1.99
CA ASN A 172 13.97 15.73 -2.85
C ASN A 172 15.15 16.55 -2.31
N ARG A 173 14.98 17.30 -1.21
CA ARG A 173 16.08 17.98 -0.49
C ARG A 173 16.65 17.12 0.64
N GLY A 174 16.15 15.90 0.84
CA GLY A 174 16.55 15.01 1.94
C GLY A 174 15.99 15.45 3.30
N GLN A 175 14.96 16.29 3.31
CA GLN A 175 14.27 16.65 4.55
C GLN A 175 13.22 15.60 4.85
N VAL A 176 13.19 15.14 6.10
CA VAL A 176 12.29 14.10 6.58
C VAL A 176 11.33 14.69 7.60
N VAL A 177 10.06 14.31 7.53
CA VAL A 177 9.07 14.66 8.55
C VAL A 177 8.41 13.40 9.09
N GLY A 178 7.94 13.48 10.33
CA GLY A 178 7.38 12.33 11.02
C GLY A 178 6.91 12.67 12.43
N GLY A 179 6.66 11.62 13.22
CA GLY A 179 6.35 11.71 14.64
C GLY A 179 7.49 11.14 15.48
N ALA A 180 7.80 11.76 16.61
CA ALA A 180 8.77 11.25 17.57
C ALA A 180 8.25 11.41 19.00
N ALA A 181 8.49 10.42 19.83
CA ALA A 181 8.21 10.46 21.26
C ALA A 181 9.18 11.42 21.97
N ASN A 182 8.64 12.23 22.88
CA ASN A 182 9.44 12.97 23.86
C ASN A 182 9.45 12.26 25.22
N SER A 183 10.06 12.84 26.24
CA SER A 183 10.15 12.22 27.57
C SER A 183 8.95 12.48 28.49
N ILE A 184 7.89 13.12 27.99
CA ILE A 184 6.73 13.51 28.80
C ILE A 184 5.68 12.39 28.70
N PRO A 185 5.25 11.78 29.82
CA PRO A 185 4.19 10.78 29.81
C PRO A 185 2.91 11.29 29.16
N ASP A 186 2.31 10.47 28.30
CA ASP A 186 0.97 10.76 27.80
C ASP A 186 -0.05 10.34 28.86
N THR A 187 -0.77 11.31 29.43
CA THR A 187 -1.79 11.06 30.46
C THR A 187 -3.12 10.56 29.89
N PHE A 188 -3.27 10.58 28.57
CA PHE A 188 -4.44 10.07 27.86
C PHE A 188 -4.00 9.15 26.73
N PRO A 189 -3.40 7.99 27.03
CA PRO A 189 -3.23 6.97 26.03
C PRO A 189 -4.64 6.58 25.58
N GLY A 190 -5.07 7.10 24.44
CA GLY A 190 -6.32 6.67 23.84
C GLY A 190 -6.26 5.16 23.56
N PRO A 191 -7.33 4.55 23.02
CA PRO A 191 -7.25 3.18 22.50
C PRO A 191 -6.18 3.00 21.41
N LEU A 192 -5.60 4.10 20.91
CA LEU A 192 -4.50 4.17 19.94
C LEU A 192 -3.22 4.77 20.54
N GLY A 193 -3.10 4.92 21.87
CA GLY A 193 -1.96 5.58 22.52
C GLY A 193 -0.65 4.92 22.10
N PHE A 194 0.09 5.61 21.21
CA PHE A 194 1.09 4.94 20.38
C PHE A 194 2.31 4.48 21.20
N TRP A 195 2.88 5.36 22.02
CA TRP A 195 4.26 5.18 22.51
C TRP A 195 4.50 5.50 24.00
N GLY A 196 3.45 5.47 24.83
CA GLY A 196 3.52 5.74 26.29
C GLY A 196 3.87 7.18 26.70
N THR A 197 4.37 7.99 25.78
CA THR A 197 4.77 9.39 25.94
C THR A 197 4.20 10.24 24.81
N GLN A 198 4.27 11.56 24.94
CA GLN A 198 3.71 12.47 23.94
C GLN A 198 4.44 12.31 22.60
N THR A 199 3.67 12.08 21.54
CA THR A 199 4.15 12.14 20.16
C THR A 199 4.17 13.60 19.67
N ARG A 200 5.29 14.02 19.10
CA ARG A 200 5.49 15.37 18.54
C ARG A 200 5.87 15.25 17.07
N ALA A 201 5.40 16.19 16.26
CA ALA A 201 5.82 16.26 14.87
C ALA A 201 7.26 16.77 14.78
N PHE A 202 8.09 16.18 13.93
CA PHE A 202 9.46 16.63 13.73
C PHE A 202 9.77 16.98 12.27
N LEU A 203 10.78 17.82 12.08
CA LEU A 203 11.55 17.96 10.85
C LEU A 203 12.99 17.52 11.12
N TRP A 204 13.49 16.57 10.34
CA TRP A 204 14.90 16.22 10.30
C TRP A 204 15.54 16.80 9.04
N GLU A 205 16.65 17.50 9.23
CA GLU A 205 17.45 18.06 8.15
C GLU A 205 18.91 18.14 8.57
N LYS A 206 19.82 17.70 7.68
CA LYS A 206 21.29 17.82 7.88
C LYS A 206 21.77 17.21 9.21
N GLY A 207 21.22 16.07 9.61
CA GLY A 207 21.64 15.36 10.82
C GLY A 207 20.98 15.83 12.11
N VAL A 208 20.01 16.74 12.06
CA VAL A 208 19.36 17.28 13.26
C VAL A 208 17.85 17.10 13.16
N MET A 209 17.27 16.47 14.19
CA MET A 209 15.83 16.44 14.43
C MET A 209 15.39 17.71 15.18
N ARG A 210 14.32 18.36 14.71
CA ARG A 210 13.71 19.53 15.32
C ARG A 210 12.22 19.30 15.56
N ASP A 211 11.76 19.49 16.79
CA ASP A 211 10.32 19.53 17.12
C ASP A 211 9.65 20.70 16.38
N LEU A 212 8.48 20.45 15.79
CA LEU A 212 7.67 21.45 15.07
C LEU A 212 6.54 22.04 15.91
N GLY A 213 6.30 21.51 17.12
CA GLY A 213 5.25 21.93 18.04
C GLY A 213 5.73 22.87 19.16
N ASP A 214 6.98 23.32 19.11
CA ASP A 214 7.59 24.28 20.04
C ASP A 214 7.51 25.73 19.55
#